data_AF-A0A3A4WVZ0-F1
#
_entry.id   AF-A0A3A4WVZ0-F1
#
_cell.length_a   1.000
_cell.length_b   1.000
_cell.length_c   1.000
_cell.angle_alpha   90.00
_cell.angle_beta   90.00
_cell.angle_gamma   90.00
#
_symmetry.space_group_name_H-M   'P 1'
#
loop_
_entity.id
_entity.type
_entity.pdbx_description
1 polymer ?
#
loop_
_entity_poly.entity_id
_entity_poly.type
_entity_poly.pdbx_seq_one_letter_code
_entity_poly.pdbx_strand_id
1 'polypeptide(L)'
;MKRWRLFAGIGIVFVLGVLAGVLGAGIYVKYKMLPLKLEPKARKVYLLDRFTRRLDLTEAQRAGFKEIFDEMDKVREQYRSEMRKTWERAIPRMKQELNPEQQKKLDELRRDWETRRRKKE
;
A
#
# COMPACT_ATOMS: atom_id res chain seq x y z
N MET A 1 -32.53 41.24 13.35
CA MET A 1 -31.89 40.53 12.23
C MET A 1 -30.38 40.55 12.40
N LYS A 2 -29.71 39.40 12.64
CA LYS A 2 -28.22 39.26 12.65
C LYS A 2 -27.72 37.80 12.74
N ARG A 3 -28.58 36.84 13.11
CA ARG A 3 -28.21 35.41 13.28
C ARG A 3 -27.84 34.71 11.97
N TRP A 4 -28.41 35.11 10.83
CA TRP A 4 -28.07 34.51 9.52
C TRP A 4 -26.61 34.77 9.11
N ARG A 5 -26.04 35.92 9.48
CA ARG A 5 -24.63 36.23 9.20
C ARG A 5 -23.67 35.34 10.01
N LEU A 6 -24.09 34.93 11.21
CA LEU A 6 -23.36 33.97 12.05
C LEU A 6 -23.37 32.57 11.42
N PHE A 7 -24.53 32.08 10.98
CA PHE A 7 -24.62 30.80 10.28
C PHE A 7 -23.87 30.80 8.94
N ALA A 8 -23.90 31.91 8.20
CA ALA A 8 -23.12 32.07 6.98
C ALA A 8 -21.61 32.02 7.24
N GLY A 9 -21.15 32.69 8.30
CA GLY A 9 -19.73 32.64 8.72
C GLY A 9 -19.28 31.23 9.11
N ILE A 10 -20.10 30.52 9.89
CA ILE A 10 -19.83 29.12 10.28
C ILE A 10 -19.77 28.21 9.05
N GLY A 11 -20.71 28.38 8.11
CA GLY A 11 -20.73 27.62 6.86
C GLY A 11 -19.45 27.82 6.04
N ILE A 12 -18.95 29.06 5.93
CA ILE A 12 -17.72 29.37 5.21
C ILE A 12 -16.50 28.70 5.86
N VAL A 13 -16.36 28.80 7.19
CA VAL A 13 -15.25 28.15 7.91
C VAL A 13 -15.31 26.63 7.75
N PHE A 14 -16.51 26.05 7.79
CA PHE A 14 -16.70 24.63 7.56
C PHE A 14 -16.29 24.19 6.16
N VAL A 15 -16.70 24.93 5.12
CA VAL A 15 -16.31 24.64 3.73
C VAL A 15 -14.81 24.76 3.54
N LEU A 16 -14.17 25.79 4.12
CA LEU A 16 -12.72 25.93 4.08
C LEU A 16 -12.00 24.78 4.80
N GLY A 17 -12.53 24.33 5.94
CA GLY A 17 -12.02 23.17 6.66
C GLY A 17 -12.13 21.87 5.83
N VAL A 18 -13.26 21.65 5.16
CA VAL A 18 -13.45 20.50 4.26
C VAL A 18 -12.50 20.57 3.08
N LEU A 19 -12.34 21.72 2.43
CA LEU A 19 -11.42 21.90 1.30
C LEU A 19 -9.96 21.66 1.72
N ALA A 20 -9.54 22.22 2.86
CA ALA A 20 -8.21 21.98 3.41
C ALA A 20 -8.00 20.50 3.76
N GLY A 21 -9.02 19.84 4.32
CA GLY A 21 -9.01 18.41 4.63
C GLY A 21 -8.88 17.54 3.37
N VAL A 22 -9.65 17.81 2.33
CA VAL A 22 -9.61 17.08 1.05
C VAL A 22 -8.27 17.27 0.35
N LEU A 23 -7.76 18.50 0.31
CA LEU A 23 -6.44 18.80 -0.28
C LEU A 23 -5.31 18.13 0.51
N GLY A 24 -5.34 18.25 1.85
CA GLY A 24 -4.36 17.62 2.73
C GLY A 24 -4.36 16.10 2.61
N ALA A 25 -5.55 15.48 2.60
CA ALA A 25 -5.70 14.04 2.39
C ALA A 25 -5.22 13.61 1.01
N GLY A 26 -5.55 14.37 -0.05
CA GLY A 26 -5.10 14.08 -1.41
C GLY A 26 -3.58 14.11 -1.56
N ILE A 27 -2.92 15.11 -0.97
CA ILE A 27 -1.46 15.21 -0.91
C ILE A 27 -0.88 14.04 -0.11
N TYR A 28 -1.43 13.75 1.07
CA TYR A 28 -0.96 12.64 1.91
C TYR A 28 -1.06 11.29 1.19
N VAL A 29 -2.19 11.01 0.54
CA VAL A 29 -2.40 9.79 -0.23
C VAL A 29 -1.43 9.72 -1.41
N LYS A 30 -1.25 10.81 -2.16
CA LYS A 30 -0.36 10.86 -3.33
C LYS A 30 1.11 10.64 -2.96
N TYR A 31 1.57 11.24 -1.86
CA TYR A 31 2.98 11.22 -1.48
C TYR A 31 3.39 10.04 -0.60
N LYS A 32 2.51 9.55 0.30
CA LYS A 32 2.80 8.43 1.21
C LYS A 32 2.19 7.10 0.78
N MET A 33 0.96 7.07 0.27
CA MET A 33 0.26 5.80 -0.01
C MET A 33 0.39 5.32 -1.45
N LEU A 34 0.44 6.23 -2.43
CA LEU A 34 0.53 5.87 -3.85
C LEU A 34 1.74 4.98 -4.17
N PRO A 35 2.96 5.25 -3.68
CA PRO A 35 4.13 4.40 -3.96
C PRO A 35 3.98 2.98 -3.38
N LEU A 36 3.20 2.82 -2.32
CA LEU A 36 2.95 1.54 -1.64
C LEU A 36 1.83 0.72 -2.30
N LYS A 37 0.91 1.39 -3.02
CA LYS A 37 -0.24 0.75 -3.69
C LYS A 37 -0.01 0.48 -5.18
N LEU A 38 1.03 1.05 -5.79
CA LEU A 38 1.39 0.79 -7.18
C LEU A 38 1.87 -0.65 -7.38
N GLU A 39 1.55 -1.21 -8.55
CA GLU A 39 2.14 -2.47 -9.01
C GLU A 39 3.68 -2.37 -9.04
N PRO A 40 4.40 -3.49 -8.85
CA PRO A 40 5.87 -3.49 -8.75
C PRO A 40 6.56 -2.72 -9.89
N LYS A 41 6.10 -2.92 -11.13
CA LYS A 41 6.62 -2.23 -12.31
C LYS A 41 6.37 -0.72 -12.27
N ALA A 42 5.14 -0.30 -11.96
CA ALA A 42 4.79 1.11 -11.87
C ALA A 42 5.50 1.82 -10.70
N ARG A 43 5.69 1.11 -9.58
CA ARG A 43 6.46 1.61 -8.43
C ARG A 43 7.92 1.83 -8.79
N LYS A 44 8.55 0.90 -9.53
CA LYS A 44 9.95 1.04 -9.97
C LYS A 44 10.14 2.26 -10.84
N VAL A 45 9.27 2.46 -11.83
CA VAL A 45 9.30 3.64 -12.72
C VAL A 45 9.13 4.92 -11.91
N TYR A 46 8.16 4.96 -10.99
CA TYR A 46 7.92 6.12 -10.13
C TYR A 46 9.12 6.43 -9.22
N LEU A 47 9.72 5.43 -8.60
CA LEU A 47 10.88 5.62 -7.72
C LEU A 47 12.09 6.09 -8.52
N LEU A 48 12.38 5.46 -9.66
CA LEU A 48 13.50 5.85 -10.52
C LEU A 48 13.35 7.31 -10.97
N ASP A 49 12.19 7.69 -11.49
CA ASP A 49 11.90 9.07 -11.88
C ASP A 49 12.02 10.06 -10.70
N ARG A 50 11.53 9.67 -9.52
CA ARG A 50 11.66 10.50 -8.31
C ARG A 50 13.11 10.69 -7.88
N PHE A 51 13.94 9.64 -7.91
CA PHE A 51 15.36 9.73 -7.55
C PHE A 51 16.14 10.51 -8.62
N THR A 52 15.88 10.25 -9.90
CA THR A 52 16.49 11.00 -11.01
C THR A 52 16.26 12.49 -10.86
N ARG A 53 15.03 12.95 -10.58
CA ARG A 53 14.72 14.38 -10.44
C ARG A 53 15.24 15.02 -9.15
N ARG A 54 15.39 14.25 -8.06
CA ARG A 54 15.80 14.82 -6.76
C ARG A 54 17.31 14.83 -6.56
N LEU A 55 18.02 13.98 -7.28
CA LEU A 55 19.46 13.81 -7.19
C LEU A 55 20.18 14.18 -8.49
N ASP A 56 19.44 14.65 -9.50
CA ASP A 56 19.93 14.99 -10.84
C ASP A 56 20.80 13.87 -11.43
N LEU A 57 20.28 12.65 -11.39
CA LEU A 57 21.03 11.46 -11.83
C LEU A 57 21.33 11.51 -13.33
N THR A 58 22.58 11.21 -13.70
CA THR A 58 22.96 10.98 -15.10
C THR A 58 22.34 9.69 -15.64
N GLU A 59 22.30 9.52 -16.96
CA GLU A 59 21.78 8.29 -17.58
C GLU A 59 22.55 7.03 -17.12
N ALA A 60 23.86 7.13 -16.91
CA ALA A 60 24.67 6.04 -16.37
C ALA A 60 24.28 5.69 -14.92
N GLN A 61 24.07 6.70 -14.07
CA GLN A 61 23.62 6.48 -12.68
C GLN A 61 22.19 5.93 -12.63
N ARG A 62 21.32 6.39 -13.53
CA ARG A 62 19.95 5.91 -13.67
C ARG A 62 19.91 4.42 -14.04
N ALA A 63 20.80 3.96 -14.91
CA ALA A 63 20.96 2.55 -15.22
C ALA A 63 21.36 1.73 -13.97
N GLY A 64 22.34 2.21 -13.20
CA GLY A 64 22.73 1.56 -11.93
C GLY A 64 21.59 1.47 -10.92
N PHE A 65 20.80 2.54 -10.75
CA PHE A 65 19.62 2.52 -9.88
C PHE A 65 18.55 1.52 -10.36
N LYS A 66 18.38 1.39 -11.67
CA LYS A 66 17.44 0.42 -12.26
C LYS A 66 17.82 -1.01 -11.89
N GLU A 67 19.11 -1.36 -11.94
CA GLU A 67 19.64 -2.67 -11.56
C GLU A 67 19.45 -2.95 -10.07
N ILE A 68 19.74 -1.98 -9.20
CA ILE A 68 19.50 -2.09 -7.75
C ILE A 68 18.02 -2.39 -7.48
N PHE A 69 17.11 -1.70 -8.16
CA PHE A 69 15.68 -1.97 -7.99
C PHE A 69 15.25 -3.35 -8.51
N ASP A 70 15.87 -3.85 -9.59
CA ASP A 70 15.64 -5.22 -10.06
C ASP A 70 16.10 -6.26 -9.04
N GLU A 71 17.25 -6.05 -8.41
CA GLU A 71 17.75 -6.92 -7.35
C GLU A 71 16.80 -6.91 -6.13
N MET A 72 16.36 -5.73 -5.70
CA MET A 72 15.38 -5.61 -4.60
C MET A 72 14.07 -6.33 -4.91
N ASP A 73 13.59 -6.30 -6.16
CA ASP A 73 12.37 -7.01 -6.54
C ASP A 73 12.56 -8.53 -6.55
N LYS A 74 13.73 -9.04 -6.98
CA LYS A 74 14.08 -10.47 -6.84
C LYS A 74 14.09 -10.92 -5.38
N VAL A 75 14.71 -10.14 -4.48
CA VAL A 75 14.72 -10.43 -3.04
C VAL A 75 13.31 -10.45 -2.47
N ARG A 76 12.45 -9.50 -2.86
CA ARG A 76 11.04 -9.50 -2.44
C ARG A 76 10.28 -10.73 -2.94
N GLU A 77 10.54 -11.18 -4.15
CA GLU A 77 9.90 -12.36 -4.72
C GLU A 77 10.33 -13.64 -4.00
N GLN A 78 11.63 -13.78 -3.73
CA GLN A 78 12.17 -14.86 -2.89
C GLN A 78 11.53 -14.86 -1.51
N TYR A 79 11.54 -13.72 -0.82
CA TYR A 79 10.93 -13.59 0.50
C TYR A 79 9.42 -13.92 0.49
N ARG A 80 8.68 -13.49 -0.54
CA ARG A 80 7.25 -13.85 -0.70
C ARG A 80 7.06 -15.36 -0.85
N SER A 81 7.93 -16.02 -1.62
CA SER A 81 7.92 -17.47 -1.81
C SER A 81 8.21 -18.21 -0.50
N GLU A 82 9.25 -17.80 0.23
CA GLU A 82 9.62 -18.39 1.52
C GLU A 82 8.56 -18.18 2.60
N MET A 83 7.98 -16.97 2.65
CA MET A 83 6.88 -16.66 3.55
C MET A 83 5.66 -17.55 3.26
N ARG A 84 5.34 -17.77 1.97
CA ARG A 84 4.25 -18.68 1.56
C ARG A 84 4.49 -20.11 2.05
N LYS A 85 5.69 -20.66 1.82
CA LYS A 85 6.07 -21.99 2.31
C LYS A 85 6.01 -22.09 3.84
N THR A 86 6.33 -21.00 4.53
CA THR A 86 6.26 -20.95 5.99
C THR A 86 4.80 -20.98 6.46
N TRP A 87 3.92 -20.21 5.84
CA TRP A 87 2.48 -20.25 6.12
C TRP A 87 1.85 -21.61 5.82
N GLU A 88 2.20 -22.24 4.70
CA GLU A 88 1.70 -23.58 4.34
C GLU A 88 2.05 -24.64 5.39
N ARG A 89 3.23 -24.51 6.03
CA ARG A 89 3.64 -25.37 7.15
C ARG A 89 3.03 -24.96 8.49
N ALA A 90 2.75 -23.69 8.70
CA ALA A 90 2.20 -23.17 9.95
C ALA A 90 0.71 -23.50 10.12
N ILE A 91 -0.09 -23.40 9.07
CA ILE A 91 -1.55 -23.60 9.15
C ILE A 91 -1.96 -24.97 9.73
N PRO A 92 -1.37 -26.11 9.32
CA PRO A 92 -1.68 -27.39 9.94
C PRO A 92 -1.34 -27.45 11.43
N ARG A 93 -0.23 -26.83 11.85
CA ARG A 93 0.16 -26.75 13.26
C ARG A 93 -0.82 -25.89 14.05
N MET A 94 -1.25 -24.76 13.49
CA MET A 94 -2.30 -23.93 14.10
C MET A 94 -3.60 -24.71 14.28
N LYS A 95 -4.00 -25.53 13.30
CA LYS A 95 -5.22 -26.35 13.41
C LYS A 95 -5.19 -27.34 14.57
N GLN A 96 -4.02 -27.86 14.94
CA GLN A 96 -3.89 -28.81 16.05
C GLN A 96 -4.26 -28.19 17.40
N GLU A 97 -4.11 -26.87 17.54
CA GLU A 97 -4.45 -26.10 18.74
C GLU A 97 -5.91 -25.61 18.76
N LEU A 98 -6.69 -25.90 17.71
CA LEU A 98 -8.04 -25.36 17.51
C LEU A 98 -9.10 -26.45 17.62
N ASN A 99 -10.26 -26.07 18.15
CA ASN A 99 -11.45 -26.92 18.12
C ASN A 99 -12.04 -27.01 16.68
N PRO A 100 -12.94 -27.97 16.40
CA PRO A 100 -13.47 -28.18 15.04
C PRO A 100 -14.14 -26.95 14.40
N GLU A 101 -14.85 -26.15 15.20
CA GLU A 101 -15.51 -24.93 14.72
C GLU A 101 -14.48 -23.85 14.34
N GLN A 102 -13.46 -23.66 15.17
CA GLN A 102 -12.35 -22.75 14.90
C GLN A 102 -11.51 -23.18 13.70
N GLN A 103 -11.30 -24.48 13.49
CA GLN A 103 -10.62 -25.00 12.31
C GLN A 103 -11.36 -24.66 11.01
N LYS A 104 -12.69 -24.80 11.01
CA LYS A 104 -13.53 -24.41 9.86
C LYS A 104 -13.41 -22.92 9.57
N LYS A 105 -13.44 -22.08 10.61
CA LYS A 105 -13.25 -20.63 10.48
C LYS A 105 -11.86 -20.27 9.95
N LEU A 106 -10.81 -20.97 10.38
CA LEU A 106 -9.45 -20.78 9.86
C LEU A 106 -9.36 -21.13 8.36
N ASP A 107 -10.07 -22.17 7.91
CA ASP A 107 -10.12 -22.53 6.49
C ASP A 107 -10.84 -21.48 5.64
N GLU A 108 -11.93 -20.90 6.16
CA GLU A 108 -12.62 -19.80 5.50
C GLU A 108 -11.72 -18.56 5.38
N LEU A 109 -11.05 -18.16 6.47
CA LEU A 109 -10.09 -17.06 6.47
C LEU A 109 -8.96 -17.28 5.45
N ARG A 110 -8.45 -18.51 5.35
CA ARG A 110 -7.42 -18.86 4.38
C ARG A 110 -7.92 -18.69 2.94
N ARG A 111 -9.11 -19.18 2.61
CA ARG A 111 -9.71 -19.05 1.27
C ARG A 111 -9.91 -17.58 0.88
N ASP A 112 -10.35 -16.76 1.83
CA ASP A 112 -10.51 -15.32 1.65
C ASP A 112 -9.17 -14.64 1.32
N TRP A 113 -8.11 -14.99 2.04
CA TRP A 113 -6.77 -14.45 1.78
C TRP A 113 -6.24 -14.88 0.42
N GLU A 114 -6.39 -16.15 0.04
CA GLU A 114 -5.98 -16.65 -1.28
C GLU A 114 -6.74 -15.94 -2.41
N THR A 115 -8.04 -15.72 -2.24
CA THR A 115 -8.87 -14.99 -3.21
C THR A 115 -8.44 -13.53 -3.35
N ARG A 116 -8.19 -12.84 -2.23
CA ARG A 116 -7.69 -11.45 -2.25
C ARG A 116 -6.30 -11.35 -2.87
N ARG A 117 -5.46 -12.38 -2.72
CA ARG A 117 -4.13 -12.43 -3.34
C ARG A 117 -4.22 -12.59 -4.85
N ARG A 118 -5.02 -13.53 -5.35
CA ARG A 118 -5.22 -13.75 -6.79
C ARG A 118 -5.79 -12.54 -7.53
N LYS A 119 -6.53 -11.67 -6.84
CA LYS A 119 -7.03 -10.39 -7.41
C LYS A 119 -5.96 -9.30 -7.51
N LYS A 120 -4.79 -9.48 -6.89
CA LYS A 120 -3.68 -8.50 -6.85
C LYS A 120 -2.41 -8.98 -7.57
N GLU A 121 -2.33 -10.26 -7.91
CA GLU A 121 -1.30 -10.87 -8.77
C GLU A 121 -1.74 -10.74 -10.23
#